data_AF-A0A444KCJ8-F1
#
_entry.id   AF-A0A444KCJ8-F1
#
_cell.length_a   1.000
_cell.length_b   1.000
_cell.length_c   1.000
_cell.angle_alpha   90.00
_cell.angle_beta   90.00
_cell.angle_gamma   90.00
#
_symmetry.space_group_name_H-M   'P 1'
#
loop_
_entity.id
_entity.type
_entity.pdbx_description
1 polymer ?
#
loop_
_entity_poly.entity_id
_entity_poly.type
_entity_poly.pdbx_seq_one_letter_code
_entity_poly.pdbx_strand_id
1 'polypeptide(L)'
;MARYRTHSIEFKRQVAQEYLSGETLHGLAKRHDITRNLIRVWVRKYEAGAFDDDAQAADLIREYEARIAALERLVGKQALELEFLRGL
;
A
#
# COMPACT_ATOMS: atom_id res chain seq x y z
N MET A 1 -8.53 -7.21 -18.23
CA MET A 1 -7.34 -7.26 -17.36
C MET A 1 -7.56 -8.33 -16.31
N ALA A 2 -6.64 -9.28 -16.12
CA ALA A 2 -6.78 -10.29 -15.07
C ALA A 2 -6.71 -9.61 -13.69
N ARG A 3 -7.72 -9.83 -12.83
CA ARG A 3 -7.73 -9.30 -11.47
C ARG A 3 -6.85 -10.20 -10.61
N TYR A 4 -5.60 -9.79 -10.39
CA TYR A 4 -4.71 -10.51 -9.48
C TYR A 4 -5.22 -10.39 -8.05
N ARG A 5 -5.12 -11.49 -7.28
CA ARG A 5 -5.45 -11.50 -5.85
C ARG A 5 -4.38 -10.70 -5.11
N THR A 6 -4.78 -9.61 -4.49
CA THR A 6 -3.90 -8.75 -3.68
C THR A 6 -4.14 -9.03 -2.20
N HIS A 7 -3.06 -9.14 -1.43
CA HIS A 7 -3.12 -9.29 0.02
C HIS A 7 -2.61 -8.03 0.71
N SER A 8 -3.21 -7.68 1.86
CA SER A 8 -2.75 -6.54 2.68
C SER A 8 -1.32 -6.76 3.19
N ILE A 9 -0.62 -5.67 3.49
CA ILE A 9 0.74 -5.73 4.04
C ILE A 9 0.74 -6.46 5.39
N GLU A 10 -0.23 -6.16 6.25
CA GLU A 10 -0.41 -6.81 7.57
C GLU A 10 -0.50 -8.33 7.44
N PHE A 11 -1.31 -8.80 6.49
CA PHE A 11 -1.47 -10.23 6.25
C PHE A 11 -0.17 -10.87 5.74
N LYS A 12 0.57 -10.21 4.86
CA LYS A 12 1.88 -10.71 4.40
C LYS A 12 2.89 -10.80 5.55
N ARG A 13 2.91 -9.82 6.46
CA ARG A 13 3.75 -9.83 7.67
C ARG A 13 3.39 -10.97 8.60
N GLN A 14 2.10 -11.15 8.87
CA GLN A 14 1.61 -12.24 9.72
C GLN A 14 2.09 -13.59 9.20
N VAL A 15 1.88 -13.88 7.91
CA VAL A 15 2.29 -15.16 7.31
C VAL A 15 3.80 -15.36 7.37
N ALA A 16 4.60 -14.30 7.16
CA ALA A 16 6.05 -14.37 7.29
C ALA A 16 6.48 -14.64 8.74
N GLN A 17 5.85 -13.98 9.72
CA GLN A 17 6.14 -14.17 11.13
C GLN A 17 5.77 -15.58 11.61
N GLU A 18 4.61 -16.12 11.21
CA GLU A 18 4.21 -17.49 11.53
C GLU A 18 5.25 -18.51 11.00
N TYR A 19 5.73 -18.31 9.77
CA TYR A 19 6.79 -19.15 9.21
C TYR A 19 8.08 -19.07 10.04
N LEU A 20 8.51 -17.85 10.40
CA LEU A 20 9.72 -17.64 11.21
C LEU A 20 9.57 -18.18 12.65
N SER A 21 8.34 -18.29 13.16
CA SER A 21 8.05 -18.94 14.45
C SER A 21 8.06 -20.47 14.41
N GLY A 22 8.34 -21.07 13.25
CA GLY A 22 8.50 -22.52 13.08
C GLY A 22 7.36 -23.21 12.34
N GLU A 23 6.36 -22.48 11.85
CA GLU A 23 5.26 -23.07 11.08
C GLU A 23 5.74 -23.55 9.69
N THR A 24 5.16 -24.63 9.19
CA THR A 24 5.59 -25.18 7.90
C THR A 24 5.00 -24.43 6.71
N LEU A 25 5.77 -24.33 5.61
CA LEU A 25 5.25 -23.82 4.33
C LEU A 25 4.00 -24.56 3.85
N HIS A 26 3.90 -25.86 4.12
CA HIS A 26 2.72 -26.65 3.76
C HIS A 26 1.49 -26.23 4.58
N GLY A 27 1.65 -26.10 5.91
CA GLY A 27 0.58 -25.69 6.81
C GLY A 27 0.04 -24.32 6.44
N LEU A 28 0.93 -23.34 6.24
CA LEU A 28 0.56 -21.98 5.85
C LEU A 28 -0.10 -21.93 4.46
N ALA A 29 0.45 -22.64 3.49
CA ALA A 29 -0.13 -22.70 2.14
C ALA A 29 -1.55 -23.25 2.15
N LYS A 30 -1.80 -24.32 2.92
CA LYS A 30 -3.11 -24.93 3.05
C LYS A 30 -4.09 -24.04 3.82
N ARG A 31 -3.64 -23.43 4.93
CA ARG A 31 -4.47 -22.60 5.81
C ARG A 31 -4.99 -21.35 5.11
N HIS A 32 -4.14 -20.73 4.29
CA HIS A 32 -4.43 -19.44 3.67
C HIS A 32 -4.78 -19.50 2.19
N ASP A 33 -4.74 -20.69 1.57
CA ASP A 33 -4.91 -20.88 0.13
C ASP A 33 -3.87 -20.07 -0.68
N ILE A 34 -2.60 -20.27 -0.34
CA ILE A 34 -1.47 -19.49 -0.87
C ILE A 34 -0.40 -20.46 -1.38
N THR A 35 0.22 -20.12 -2.50
CA THR A 35 1.34 -20.92 -3.02
C THR A 35 2.57 -20.79 -2.12
N ARG A 36 3.27 -21.90 -1.86
CA ARG A 36 4.49 -21.91 -1.03
C ARG A 36 5.57 -20.95 -1.54
N ASN A 37 5.63 -20.75 -2.87
CA ASN A 37 6.57 -19.81 -3.46
C ASN A 37 6.26 -18.36 -3.06
N LEU A 38 4.98 -17.98 -3.01
CA LEU A 38 4.57 -16.64 -2.60
C LEU A 38 4.91 -16.38 -1.13
N ILE A 39 4.73 -17.39 -0.26
CA ILE A 39 5.16 -17.33 1.15
C ILE A 39 6.67 -17.09 1.25
N ARG A 40 7.50 -17.80 0.48
CA ARG A 40 8.97 -17.59 0.45
C ARG A 40 9.35 -16.18 -0.02
N VAL A 41 8.60 -15.59 -0.93
CA VAL A 41 8.81 -14.19 -1.35
C VAL A 41 8.48 -13.25 -0.21
N TRP A 42 7.37 -13.47 0.50
CA TRP A 42 6.98 -12.63 1.63
C TRP A 42 7.93 -12.72 2.80
N VAL A 43 8.43 -13.91 3.13
CA VAL A 43 9.45 -14.09 4.18
C VAL A 43 10.71 -13.30 3.85
N ARG A 44 11.24 -13.43 2.62
CA ARG A 44 12.41 -12.65 2.17
C ARG A 44 12.17 -11.14 2.24
N LYS A 45 10.98 -10.67 1.85
CA LYS A 45 10.61 -9.25 1.95
C LYS A 45 10.49 -8.79 3.40
N TYR A 46 9.96 -9.63 4.28
CA TYR A 46 9.82 -9.35 5.70
C TYR A 46 11.19 -9.22 6.38
N GLU A 47 12.09 -10.18 6.16
CA GLU A 47 13.46 -10.14 6.70
C GLU A 47 14.26 -8.93 6.19
N ALA A 48 13.98 -8.48 4.96
CA ALA A 48 14.59 -7.28 4.38
C ALA A 48 13.94 -5.96 4.85
N GLY A 49 12.90 -5.99 5.70
CA GLY A 49 12.18 -4.79 6.14
C GLY A 49 11.30 -4.14 5.06
N ALA A 50 11.20 -4.72 3.87
CA ALA A 50 10.55 -4.10 2.70
C ALA A 50 9.05 -3.83 2.90
N PHE A 51 8.40 -4.51 3.85
CA PHE A 51 7.00 -4.24 4.17
C PHE A 51 6.79 -2.96 4.98
N ASP A 52 7.80 -2.49 5.73
CA ASP A 52 7.75 -1.21 6.43
C ASP A 52 7.94 -0.04 5.46
N ASP A 53 8.87 -0.18 4.51
CA ASP A 53 9.07 0.78 3.43
C ASP A 53 7.81 0.93 2.57
N ASP A 54 7.18 -0.19 2.18
CA ASP A 54 5.93 -0.19 1.40
C ASP A 54 4.78 0.52 2.17
N ALA A 55 4.72 0.38 3.49
CA ALA A 55 3.70 1.02 4.32
C ALA A 55 3.93 2.53 4.45
N GLN A 56 5.17 2.94 4.72
CA GLN A 56 5.56 4.36 4.77
C GLN A 56 5.33 5.05 3.43
N ALA A 57 5.65 4.39 2.32
CA ALA A 57 5.39 4.90 0.98
C ALA A 57 3.88 5.11 0.75
N ALA A 58 3.04 4.16 1.17
CA ALA A 58 1.59 4.29 1.06
C ALA A 58 1.03 5.46 1.90
N ASP A 59 1.57 5.68 3.10
CA ASP A 59 1.18 6.80 3.96
C ASP A 59 1.55 8.15 3.34
N LEU A 60 2.79 8.27 2.84
CA LEU A 60 3.27 9.46 2.15
C LEU A 60 2.46 9.77 0.90
N ILE A 61 2.09 8.76 0.11
CA ILE A 61 1.22 8.95 -1.07
C ILE A 61 -0.12 9.53 -0.65
N ARG A 62 -0.76 8.99 0.39
CA ARG A 62 -2.05 9.51 0.89
C ARG A 62 -1.96 10.96 1.37
N GLU A 63 -0.87 11.30 2.07
CA GLU A 63 -0.62 12.66 2.51
C GLU A 63 -0.44 13.61 1.31
N TYR A 64 0.34 13.19 0.29
CA TYR A 64 0.51 13.96 -0.92
C TYR A 64 -0.79 14.14 -1.70
N GLU A 65 -1.61 13.10 -1.83
CA GLU A 65 -2.93 13.20 -2.47
C GLU A 65 -3.84 14.21 -1.75
N ALA A 66 -3.87 14.18 -0.41
CA ALA A 66 -4.64 15.13 0.37
C ALA A 66 -4.14 16.58 0.17
N ARG A 67 -2.82 16.76 0.13
CA ARG A 67 -2.19 18.06 -0.12
C ARG A 67 -2.47 18.57 -1.54
N ILE A 68 -2.39 17.70 -2.54
CA ILE A 68 -2.71 18.01 -3.94
C ILE A 68 -4.17 18.47 -4.02
N ALA A 69 -5.11 17.71 -3.46
CA ALA A 69 -6.53 18.08 -3.49
C ALA A 69 -6.82 19.41 -2.79
N ALA A 70 -6.12 19.72 -1.70
CA ALA A 70 -6.24 21.02 -1.02
C ALA A 70 -5.71 22.17 -1.89
N LEU A 71 -4.56 21.97 -2.53
CA LEU A 71 -3.96 22.94 -3.44
C LEU A 71 -4.83 23.17 -4.67
N GLU A 72 -5.37 22.11 -5.28
CA GLU A 72 -6.29 22.21 -6.42
C GLU A 72 -7.53 23.05 -6.09
N ARG A 73 -8.11 22.89 -4.89
CA ARG A 73 -9.24 23.72 -4.43
C ARG A 73 -8.86 25.19 -4.27
N LEU A 74 -7.69 25.48 -3.72
CA LEU A 74 -7.20 26.85 -3.55
C LEU A 74 -6.95 27.52 -4.91
N VAL A 75 -6.32 26.80 -5.84
CA VAL A 75 -6.11 27.27 -7.22
C VAL A 75 -7.46 27.55 -7.89
N GLY A 76 -8.45 26.67 -7.74
CA GLY A 76 -9.80 26.90 -8.28
C GLY A 76 -10.45 28.17 -7.70
N LYS A 77 -10.32 28.39 -6.38
CA LYS A 77 -10.83 29.62 -5.73
C LYS A 77 -10.13 30.87 -6.26
N GLN A 78 -8.81 30.83 -6.39
CA GLN A 78 -8.04 31.96 -6.93
C GLN A 78 -8.38 32.24 -8.40
N ALA A 79 -8.62 31.22 -9.21
CA ALA A 79 -9.03 31.40 -10.60
C ALA A 79 -10.36 32.16 -10.70
N LEU A 80 -11.36 31.77 -9.92
CA LEU A 80 -12.65 32.45 -9.86
C LEU A 80 -12.52 33.90 -9.37
N GLU A 81 -11.68 34.15 -8.37
CA GLU A 81 -11.42 35.50 -7.88
C GLU A 81 -10.74 36.37 -8.95
N LEU A 82 -9.80 35.80 -9.72
CA LEU A 82 -9.16 36.49 -10.84
C LEU A 82 -10.14 36.79 -11.98
N GLU A 83 -11.02 35.84 -12.33
CA GLU A 83 -12.09 36.06 -13.32
C GLU A 83 -12.99 37.21 -12.90
N PHE A 84 -13.45 37.19 -11.64
CA PHE A 84 -14.27 38.25 -11.06
C PHE A 84 -13.57 39.62 -11.10
N LEU A 85 -12.30 39.70 -10.68
CA LEU A 85 -11.53 40.94 -10.68
C LEU A 85 -11.19 41.44 -12.09
N ARG A 86 -11.09 40.55 -13.07
CA ARG A 86 -10.83 40.88 -14.48
C ARG A 86 -12.10 41.20 -15.27
N GLY A 87 -13.29 41.05 -14.67
CA GLY A 87 -14.57 41.36 -15.30
C GLY A 87 -14.92 40.43 -16.48
N LEU A 88 -14.41 39.19 -16.44
CA LEU A 88 -14.73 38.12 -17.39
C LEU A 88 -15.96 37.32 -16.91
#